data_AF-A0A495WA12-F1
#
_entry.id   AF-A0A495WA12-F1
#
_cell.length_a   1.000
_cell.length_b   1.000
_cell.length_c   1.000
_cell.angle_alpha   90.00
_cell.angle_beta   90.00
_cell.angle_gamma   90.00
#
_symmetry.space_group_name_H-M   'P 1'
#
loop_
_entity.id
_entity.type
_entity.pdbx_description
1 polymer ?
#
loop_
_entity_poly.entity_id
_entity_poly.type
_entity_poly.pdbx_seq_one_letter_code
_entity_poly.pdbx_strand_id
1 'polypeptide(L)'
;MRRLLIAALVVSLLVHAWALFGIDFGMFGESEPELPPLQAELRPLPPPAPAVPAPLPAPVVEAARAEPPAAAPEIAENRPSTVDAVAPPEPVDSESAAVPPPAPEPMAAALAGGGRLAFVVVKESLGMQIGRAVHRWEFAADGSYRLHAMIETSGLAALIKPLRQEHESRGRLGPYGLQPEQFRVFRNGRPRGENADFDWSTAEVRLERDGSVHRVAPGTQDLLSLNYQLAYLKAPENGATIGVVTGRKYERYALDSFGEEEIETPAGRFRTLHLRAAGETLSEIWIALDHYRLPVKIRFTDRKGDSYTQLVTELDGAEPAPPQDLGKP
;
A
#
# COMPACT_ATOMS: atom_id res chain seq x y z
N MET A 1 46.02 27.72 -12.83
CA MET A 1 44.72 27.69 -13.55
C MET A 1 44.15 26.29 -13.73
N ARG A 2 44.84 25.32 -14.35
CA ARG A 2 44.30 23.96 -14.59
C ARG A 2 43.80 23.21 -13.34
N ARG A 3 44.52 23.30 -12.22
CA ARG A 3 44.12 22.66 -10.94
C ARG A 3 42.87 23.31 -10.32
N LEU A 4 42.69 24.62 -10.50
CA LEU A 4 41.52 25.37 -10.03
C LEU A 4 40.28 25.06 -10.87
N LEU A 5 40.45 24.90 -12.20
CA LEU A 5 39.36 24.48 -13.09
C LEU A 5 38.91 23.05 -12.80
N ILE A 6 39.84 22.12 -12.54
CA ILE A 6 39.51 20.75 -12.14
C ILE A 6 38.78 20.76 -10.79
N ALA A 7 39.25 21.54 -9.81
CA ALA A 7 38.59 21.66 -8.52
C ALA A 7 37.17 22.24 -8.65
N ALA A 8 36.99 23.29 -9.46
CA ALA A 8 35.67 23.88 -9.71
C ALA A 8 34.73 22.90 -10.42
N LEU A 9 35.22 22.11 -11.38
CA LEU A 9 34.45 21.06 -12.04
C LEU A 9 34.02 19.97 -11.05
N VAL A 10 34.94 19.50 -10.20
CA VAL A 10 34.63 18.49 -9.17
C VAL A 10 33.61 19.02 -8.18
N VAL A 11 33.75 20.25 -7.69
CA VAL A 11 32.78 20.88 -6.79
C VAL A 11 31.42 21.04 -7.47
N SER A 12 31.39 21.50 -8.73
CA SER A 12 30.13 21.61 -9.48
C SER A 12 29.46 20.25 -9.63
N LEU A 13 30.21 19.20 -10.00
CA LEU A 13 29.69 17.84 -10.10
C LEU A 13 29.17 17.32 -8.77
N LEU A 14 29.84 17.61 -7.66
CA LEU A 14 29.38 17.23 -6.31
C LEU A 14 28.08 17.95 -5.92
N VAL A 15 27.94 19.23 -6.26
CA VAL A 15 26.69 19.98 -6.01
C VAL A 15 25.54 19.43 -6.84
N HIS A 16 25.76 19.14 -8.13
CA HIS A 16 24.72 18.55 -8.99
C HIS A 16 24.39 17.12 -8.56
N ALA A 17 25.38 16.32 -8.17
CA ALA A 17 25.18 15.00 -7.59
C ALA A 17 24.33 15.07 -6.29
N TRP A 18 24.63 16.02 -5.41
CA TRP A 18 23.84 16.24 -4.20
C TRP A 18 22.42 16.75 -4.51
N ALA A 19 22.23 17.59 -5.52
CA ALA A 19 20.88 18.04 -5.90
C ALA A 19 20.03 16.90 -6.52
N LEU A 20 20.65 16.03 -7.31
CA LEU A 20 19.95 14.93 -8.00
C LEU A 20 19.67 13.72 -7.10
N PHE A 21 20.57 13.45 -6.15
CA PHE A 21 20.55 12.23 -5.33
C PHE A 21 20.56 12.48 -3.81
N GLY A 22 20.73 13.72 -3.36
CA GLY A 22 20.91 14.07 -1.95
C GLY A 22 19.62 14.18 -1.14
N ILE A 23 18.46 13.92 -1.75
CA ILE A 23 17.17 13.95 -1.05
C ILE A 23 16.45 12.63 -1.36
N ASP A 24 16.26 11.86 -0.29
CA ASP A 24 15.37 10.71 -0.09
C ASP A 24 15.10 9.80 -1.28
N PHE A 25 15.65 8.58 -1.21
CA PHE A 25 15.10 7.50 -2.03
C PHE A 25 13.83 6.98 -1.33
N GLY A 26 12.69 7.65 -1.56
CA GLY A 26 11.40 7.33 -0.94
C GLY A 26 10.99 5.85 -1.05
N MET A 27 11.47 5.16 -2.08
CA MET A 27 11.34 3.71 -2.28
C MET A 27 11.91 2.83 -1.16
N PHE A 28 12.90 3.30 -0.41
CA PHE A 28 13.54 2.54 0.68
C PHE A 28 12.87 2.78 2.03
N GLY A 29 11.62 3.26 2.02
CA GLY A 29 10.89 3.61 3.23
C GLY A 29 11.53 4.76 4.01
N GLU A 30 12.36 5.62 3.40
CA GLU A 30 12.73 6.86 4.07
C GLU A 30 11.53 7.82 3.99
N SER A 31 10.70 7.83 5.04
CA SER A 31 9.81 8.96 5.30
C SER A 31 10.49 9.86 6.33
N GLU A 32 10.47 11.16 6.06
CA GLU A 32 10.79 12.22 7.03
C GLU A 32 10.13 11.94 8.39
N PRO A 33 10.72 12.46 9.50
CA PRO A 33 10.11 12.35 10.82
C PRO A 33 8.65 12.76 10.75
N GLU A 34 7.77 11.89 11.23
CA GLU A 34 6.33 12.16 11.35
C GLU A 34 6.17 13.47 12.12
N LEU A 35 5.79 14.54 11.42
CA LEU A 35 5.52 15.81 12.06
C LEU A 35 4.39 15.57 13.06
N PRO A 36 4.49 16.07 14.30
CA PRO A 36 3.42 15.92 15.26
C PRO A 36 2.12 16.48 14.66
N PRO A 37 0.95 15.88 14.98
CA PRO A 37 -0.32 16.32 14.41
C PRO A 37 -0.51 17.82 14.67
N LEU A 38 -0.94 18.54 13.64
CA LEU A 38 -1.31 19.96 13.75
C LEU A 38 -2.42 20.10 14.78
N GLN A 39 -2.09 20.61 15.96
CA GLN A 39 -3.06 20.94 17.01
C GLN A 39 -3.63 22.33 16.71
N ALA A 40 -4.86 22.37 16.21
CA ALA A 40 -5.64 23.60 16.12
C ALA A 40 -6.49 23.73 17.39
N GLU A 41 -6.13 24.67 18.27
CA GLU A 41 -6.94 25.02 19.43
C GLU A 41 -7.86 26.19 19.08
N LEU A 42 -9.18 25.99 19.16
CA LEU A 42 -10.16 27.07 18.98
C LEU A 42 -10.12 27.97 20.22
N ARG A 43 -9.43 29.11 20.12
CA ARG A 43 -9.47 30.14 21.16
C ARG A 43 -10.81 30.89 21.08
N PRO A 44 -11.56 31.01 22.18
CA PRO A 44 -12.75 31.87 22.20
C PRO A 44 -12.34 33.31 21.91
N LEU A 45 -13.13 33.98 21.06
CA LEU A 45 -12.89 35.36 20.68
C LEU A 45 -12.91 36.24 21.96
N PRO A 46 -11.94 37.14 22.17
CA PRO A 46 -12.00 38.07 23.29
C PRO A 46 -13.32 38.87 23.22
N PRO A 47 -13.96 39.13 24.37
CA PRO A 47 -15.24 39.83 24.40
C PRO A 47 -15.09 41.19 23.72
N PRO A 48 -16.11 41.62 22.93
CA PRO A 48 -16.06 42.88 22.23
C PRO A 48 -15.83 44.02 23.21
N ALA A 49 -14.86 44.88 22.91
CA ALA A 49 -14.57 46.07 23.70
C ALA A 49 -15.86 46.93 23.80
N PRO A 50 -16.12 47.56 24.95
CA PRO A 50 -17.32 48.37 25.14
C PRO A 50 -17.41 49.46 24.07
N ALA A 51 -18.57 49.54 23.42
CA ALA A 51 -18.85 50.48 22.36
C ALA A 51 -18.70 51.93 22.85
N VAL A 52 -17.77 52.67 22.25
CA VAL A 52 -17.66 54.12 22.42
C VAL A 52 -18.84 54.76 21.67
N PRO A 53 -19.61 55.70 22.26
CA PRO A 53 -20.76 56.29 21.60
C PRO A 53 -20.34 57.02 20.31
N ALA A 54 -20.98 56.68 19.19
CA ALA A 54 -20.77 57.34 17.92
C ALA A 54 -21.35 58.77 17.93
N PRO A 55 -20.65 59.78 17.37
CA PRO A 55 -21.20 61.11 17.20
C PRO A 55 -22.29 61.14 16.11
N LEU A 56 -23.28 62.01 16.31
CA LEU A 56 -24.47 62.20 15.47
C LEU A 56 -24.13 62.49 13.98
N PRO A 57 -24.84 61.88 13.00
CA PRO A 57 -24.62 62.13 11.59
C PRO A 57 -25.34 63.40 11.07
N ALA A 58 -24.63 64.19 10.26
CA ALA A 58 -25.22 65.22 9.39
C ALA A 58 -25.69 64.59 8.05
N PRO A 59 -26.67 65.19 7.36
CA PRO A 59 -27.50 64.48 6.40
C PRO A 59 -26.90 64.49 4.98
N VAL A 60 -26.98 63.35 4.27
CA VAL A 60 -26.79 63.27 2.83
C VAL A 60 -27.90 62.43 2.19
N VAL A 61 -28.26 62.89 1.00
CA VAL A 61 -29.49 62.70 0.23
C VAL A 61 -29.63 61.31 -0.40
N GLU A 62 -30.90 60.92 -0.43
CA GLU A 62 -31.63 59.86 -1.11
C GLU A 62 -31.14 59.41 -2.51
N ALA A 63 -31.07 58.09 -2.71
CA ALA A 63 -31.30 57.44 -4.00
C ALA A 63 -32.01 56.08 -3.79
N ALA A 64 -33.13 55.93 -4.49
CA ALA A 64 -34.16 54.89 -4.37
C ALA A 64 -33.68 53.47 -4.74
N ARG A 65 -34.00 52.48 -3.88
CA ARG A 65 -35.06 51.44 -3.95
C ARG A 65 -34.94 50.40 -5.08
N ALA A 66 -34.77 49.14 -4.66
CA ALA A 66 -35.55 48.01 -5.16
C ALA A 66 -35.71 46.97 -4.03
N GLU A 67 -36.93 46.47 -3.87
CA GLU A 67 -37.49 45.77 -2.72
C GLU A 67 -37.66 44.27 -3.04
N PRO A 68 -37.41 43.34 -2.09
CA PRO A 68 -37.78 41.94 -2.23
C PRO A 68 -39.11 41.63 -1.51
N PRO A 69 -40.03 40.82 -2.07
CA PRO A 69 -41.21 40.41 -1.34
C PRO A 69 -40.95 39.16 -0.51
N ALA A 70 -41.30 39.27 0.76
CA ALA A 70 -41.57 38.18 1.69
C ALA A 70 -42.94 37.56 1.40
N ALA A 71 -43.13 36.29 1.78
CA ALA A 71 -44.28 35.83 2.58
C ALA A 71 -44.19 34.33 2.85
N ALA A 72 -44.08 33.97 4.12
CA ALA A 72 -44.76 32.81 4.70
C ALA A 72 -46.14 33.28 5.22
N PRO A 73 -47.11 32.38 5.48
CA PRO A 73 -47.19 31.86 6.85
C PRO A 73 -47.73 30.42 7.04
N GLU A 74 -47.27 29.83 8.15
CA GLU A 74 -47.86 28.95 9.17
C GLU A 74 -48.98 27.89 8.92
N ILE A 75 -48.61 26.67 9.33
CA ILE A 75 -49.26 25.71 10.27
C ILE A 75 -50.61 25.08 9.90
N ALA A 76 -50.59 23.76 9.73
CA ALA A 76 -51.63 22.88 10.25
C ALA A 76 -51.05 21.48 10.58
N GLU A 77 -51.09 21.16 11.87
CA GLU A 77 -50.78 19.87 12.48
C GLU A 77 -51.93 18.88 12.20
N ASN A 78 -51.65 17.66 11.71
CA ASN A 78 -52.60 16.56 11.91
C ASN A 78 -51.93 15.18 11.93
N ARG A 79 -52.40 14.37 12.88
CA ARG A 79 -51.88 13.07 13.34
C ARG A 79 -51.93 11.95 12.28
N PRO A 80 -51.13 10.89 12.45
CA PRO A 80 -51.25 9.65 11.70
C PRO A 80 -52.30 8.71 12.32
N SER A 81 -53.01 7.95 11.48
CA SER A 81 -53.80 6.77 11.85
C SER A 81 -53.75 5.81 10.65
N THR A 82 -53.07 4.66 10.81
CA THR A 82 -53.61 3.27 10.83
C THR A 82 -54.31 2.83 9.53
N VAL A 83 -54.21 1.63 8.97
CA VAL A 83 -53.62 0.30 9.26
C VAL A 83 -53.79 -0.48 7.95
N ASP A 84 -52.85 -1.34 7.59
CA ASP A 84 -53.08 -2.58 6.82
C ASP A 84 -51.86 -3.49 7.13
N ALA A 85 -51.95 -4.40 8.10
CA ALA A 85 -52.56 -5.72 8.04
C ALA A 85 -51.89 -6.66 7.00
N VAL A 86 -50.73 -7.20 7.37
CA VAL A 86 -50.25 -8.50 6.85
C VAL A 86 -49.94 -9.41 8.04
N ALA A 87 -50.48 -10.62 7.96
CA ALA A 87 -50.56 -11.63 9.00
C ALA A 87 -49.18 -12.16 9.47
N PRO A 88 -49.07 -12.63 10.73
CA PRO A 88 -47.86 -13.24 11.26
C PRO A 88 -47.71 -14.70 10.80
N PRO A 89 -46.52 -15.18 10.41
CA PRO A 89 -46.24 -16.61 10.41
C PRO A 89 -45.92 -17.07 11.84
N GLU A 90 -46.47 -18.23 12.19
CA GLU A 90 -46.26 -18.97 13.44
C GLU A 90 -44.78 -19.30 13.69
N PRO A 91 -44.37 -19.49 14.96
CA PRO A 91 -43.01 -19.87 15.30
C PRO A 91 -42.80 -21.35 14.97
N VAL A 92 -42.02 -21.63 13.94
CA VAL A 92 -41.40 -22.95 13.78
C VAL A 92 -40.18 -22.99 14.69
N ASP A 93 -40.33 -23.69 15.81
CA ASP A 93 -39.22 -24.34 16.50
C ASP A 93 -38.44 -25.16 15.46
N SER A 94 -37.21 -24.76 15.21
CA SER A 94 -36.24 -25.55 14.48
C SER A 94 -34.90 -25.33 15.17
N GLU A 95 -34.75 -26.04 16.27
CA GLU A 95 -33.48 -26.46 16.84
C GLU A 95 -32.75 -27.32 15.79
N SER A 96 -32.18 -26.66 14.79
CA SER A 96 -31.20 -27.25 13.90
C SER A 96 -29.85 -26.81 14.42
N ALA A 97 -29.19 -27.68 15.17
CA ALA A 97 -27.79 -27.56 15.51
C ALA A 97 -27.00 -27.22 14.23
N ALA A 98 -26.56 -25.97 14.14
CA ALA A 98 -25.74 -25.50 13.04
C ALA A 98 -24.39 -26.20 13.17
N VAL A 99 -24.19 -27.24 12.37
CA VAL A 99 -22.85 -27.77 12.11
C VAL A 99 -22.05 -26.59 11.54
N PRO A 100 -20.95 -26.16 12.17
CA PRO A 100 -20.15 -25.07 11.63
C PRO A 100 -19.68 -25.46 10.22
N PRO A 101 -19.71 -24.53 9.25
CA PRO A 101 -19.25 -24.82 7.90
C PRO A 101 -17.80 -25.34 7.95
N PRO A 102 -17.47 -26.37 7.16
CA PRO A 102 -16.11 -26.90 7.13
C PRO A 102 -15.13 -25.78 6.78
N ALA A 103 -14.01 -25.73 7.50
CA ALA A 103 -12.96 -24.77 7.24
C ALA A 103 -12.56 -24.84 5.75
N PRO A 104 -12.48 -23.71 5.04
CA PRO A 104 -12.16 -23.71 3.62
C PRO A 104 -10.80 -24.37 3.38
N GLU A 105 -10.77 -25.34 2.45
CA GLU A 105 -9.55 -26.08 2.12
C GLU A 105 -8.43 -25.14 1.63
N PRO A 106 -7.15 -25.48 1.90
CA PRO A 106 -6.02 -24.68 1.43
C PRO A 106 -6.05 -24.55 -0.09
N MET A 107 -5.88 -23.34 -0.60
CA MET A 107 -5.80 -23.11 -2.04
C MET A 107 -4.55 -23.81 -2.60
N ALA A 108 -4.65 -24.42 -3.78
CA ALA A 108 -3.48 -24.96 -4.46
C ALA A 108 -2.45 -23.84 -4.70
N ALA A 109 -1.16 -24.13 -4.46
CA ALA A 109 -0.09 -23.16 -4.63
C ALA A 109 0.04 -22.77 -6.11
N ALA A 110 -0.40 -21.56 -6.46
CA ALA A 110 -0.21 -21.00 -7.81
C ALA A 110 1.28 -20.82 -8.15
N LEU A 111 2.12 -20.67 -7.12
CA LEU A 111 3.58 -20.55 -7.20
C LEU A 111 4.22 -21.77 -6.54
N ALA A 112 4.21 -22.92 -7.21
CA ALA A 112 4.86 -24.11 -6.65
C ALA A 112 6.39 -24.01 -6.74
N GLY A 113 7.10 -24.57 -5.75
CA GLY A 113 8.56 -24.61 -5.74
C GLY A 113 9.19 -23.24 -5.45
N GLY A 114 10.34 -22.98 -6.05
CA GLY A 114 11.07 -21.71 -5.90
C GLY A 114 11.02 -20.82 -7.14
N GLY A 115 11.66 -19.67 -7.08
CA GLY A 115 11.92 -18.88 -8.27
C GLY A 115 12.51 -17.53 -7.96
N ARG A 116 12.80 -16.77 -9.01
CA ARG A 116 13.58 -15.55 -8.95
C ARG A 116 13.09 -14.54 -10.00
N LEU A 117 12.86 -13.30 -9.57
CA LEU A 117 12.62 -12.14 -10.44
C LEU A 117 13.78 -11.16 -10.31
N ALA A 118 14.33 -10.69 -11.43
CA ALA A 118 15.28 -9.57 -11.46
C ALA A 118 14.60 -8.32 -11.99
N PHE A 119 14.95 -7.16 -11.45
CA PHE A 119 14.41 -5.89 -11.89
C PHE A 119 15.51 -4.84 -12.06
N VAL A 120 15.32 -3.96 -13.04
CA VAL A 120 15.93 -2.64 -13.06
C VAL A 120 15.03 -1.68 -12.30
N VAL A 121 15.65 -0.72 -11.61
CA VAL A 121 14.95 0.26 -10.79
C VAL A 121 15.18 1.64 -11.38
N VAL A 122 14.12 2.27 -11.86
CA VAL A 122 14.14 3.56 -12.57
C VAL A 122 13.47 4.64 -11.73
N LYS A 123 14.11 5.80 -11.57
CA LYS A 123 13.47 7.01 -11.05
C LYS A 123 12.84 7.74 -12.23
N GLU A 124 11.51 7.83 -12.26
CA GLU A 124 10.78 8.33 -13.44
C GLU A 124 11.11 9.80 -13.74
N SER A 125 11.24 10.64 -12.70
CA SER A 125 11.61 12.06 -12.85
C SER A 125 12.98 12.29 -13.47
N LEU A 126 13.88 11.29 -13.44
CA LEU A 126 15.19 11.33 -14.09
C LEU A 126 15.26 10.50 -15.38
N GLY A 127 14.26 9.66 -15.66
CA GLY A 127 14.30 8.69 -16.76
C GLY A 127 15.51 7.74 -16.69
N MET A 128 16.09 7.54 -15.50
CA MET A 128 17.38 6.87 -15.32
C MET A 128 17.26 5.68 -14.36
N GLN A 129 17.99 4.61 -14.68
CA GLN A 129 18.19 3.51 -13.73
C GLN A 129 19.03 3.98 -12.54
N ILE A 130 18.45 3.91 -11.35
CA ILE A 130 19.11 4.26 -10.08
C ILE A 130 19.46 3.03 -9.24
N GLY A 131 18.95 1.85 -9.60
CA GLY A 131 19.14 0.64 -8.83
C GLY A 131 18.82 -0.65 -9.57
N ARG A 132 18.89 -1.74 -8.82
CA ARG A 132 18.45 -3.08 -9.21
C ARG A 132 17.71 -3.74 -8.05
N ALA A 133 16.78 -4.63 -8.36
CA ALA A 133 16.12 -5.44 -7.34
C ALA A 133 16.11 -6.93 -7.73
N VAL A 134 16.08 -7.79 -6.72
CA VAL A 134 15.93 -9.23 -6.87
C VAL A 134 14.88 -9.69 -5.89
N HIS A 135 13.83 -10.34 -6.39
CA HIS A 135 12.91 -11.06 -5.53
C HIS A 135 13.11 -12.57 -5.71
N ARG A 136 12.92 -13.31 -4.63
CA ARG A 136 12.92 -14.77 -4.59
C ARG A 136 11.72 -15.26 -3.80
N TRP A 137 11.15 -16.37 -4.25
CA TRP A 137 10.13 -17.08 -3.51
C TRP A 137 10.52 -18.55 -3.39
N GLU A 138 10.06 -19.18 -2.31
CA GLU A 138 10.14 -20.60 -2.05
C GLU A 138 8.84 -21.03 -1.39
N PHE A 139 8.12 -21.95 -2.00
CA PHE A 139 6.96 -22.64 -1.42
C PHE A 139 7.32 -24.09 -1.21
N ALA A 140 7.25 -24.53 0.05
CA ALA A 140 7.48 -25.90 0.43
C ALA A 140 6.20 -26.73 0.30
N ALA A 141 6.37 -28.05 0.17
CA ALA A 141 5.26 -29.00 0.04
C ALA A 141 4.36 -29.05 1.30
N ASP A 142 4.86 -28.61 2.45
CA ASP A 142 4.10 -28.52 3.71
C ASP A 142 3.23 -27.23 3.80
N GLY A 143 3.19 -26.45 2.72
CA GLY A 143 2.44 -25.19 2.63
C GLY A 143 3.15 -24.00 3.29
N SER A 144 4.35 -24.17 3.84
CA SER A 144 5.16 -23.03 4.28
C SER A 144 5.78 -22.28 3.11
N TYR A 145 5.99 -20.98 3.27
CA TYR A 145 6.63 -20.16 2.25
C TYR A 145 7.74 -19.28 2.84
N ARG A 146 8.69 -18.91 1.98
CA ARG A 146 9.68 -17.86 2.22
C ARG A 146 9.76 -16.94 1.01
N LEU A 147 9.69 -15.65 1.26
CA LEU A 147 9.93 -14.60 0.28
C LEU A 147 11.14 -13.79 0.73
N HIS A 148 12.01 -13.47 -0.21
CA HIS A 148 13.11 -12.53 -0.02
C HIS A 148 13.06 -11.50 -1.14
N ALA A 149 13.20 -10.23 -0.78
CA ALA A 149 13.37 -9.16 -1.75
C ALA A 149 14.58 -8.33 -1.34
N MET A 150 15.40 -7.98 -2.32
CA MET A 150 16.52 -7.08 -2.16
C MET A 150 16.41 -5.98 -3.19
N ILE A 151 16.66 -4.75 -2.77
CA ILE A 151 16.79 -3.60 -3.64
C ILE A 151 18.03 -2.81 -3.26
N GLU A 152 18.81 -2.42 -4.26
CA GLU A 152 20.04 -1.65 -4.02
C GLU A 152 20.30 -0.63 -5.12
N THR A 153 20.96 0.46 -4.73
CA THR A 153 21.44 1.48 -5.66
C THR A 153 22.50 0.90 -6.59
N SER A 154 22.53 1.35 -7.83
CA SER A 154 23.52 0.94 -8.85
C SER A 154 24.08 2.13 -9.61
N GLY A 155 25.20 1.92 -10.32
CA GLY A 155 25.80 2.96 -11.17
C GLY A 155 26.17 4.23 -10.41
N LEU A 156 25.87 5.40 -10.98
CA LEU A 156 26.18 6.70 -10.37
C LEU A 156 25.48 6.92 -9.03
N ALA A 157 24.24 6.43 -8.88
CA ALA A 157 23.51 6.53 -7.62
C ALA A 157 24.25 5.82 -6.46
N ALA A 158 24.83 4.64 -6.73
CA ALA A 158 25.62 3.90 -5.74
C ALA A 158 26.93 4.58 -5.35
N LEU A 159 27.54 5.36 -6.26
CA LEU A 159 28.74 6.15 -5.95
C LEU A 159 28.44 7.31 -5.00
N ILE A 160 27.23 7.86 -5.07
CA ILE A 160 26.82 9.02 -4.28
C ILE A 160 26.24 8.60 -2.93
N LYS A 161 25.33 7.63 -2.92
CA LYS A 161 24.67 7.13 -1.70
C LYS A 161 24.43 5.62 -1.84
N PRO A 162 25.43 4.77 -1.51
CA PRO A 162 25.26 3.33 -1.57
C PRO A 162 24.23 2.87 -0.55
N LEU A 163 23.22 2.17 -1.02
CA LEU A 163 22.11 1.68 -0.21
C LEU A 163 21.67 0.32 -0.70
N ARG A 164 21.53 -0.62 0.23
CA ARG A 164 20.94 -1.94 0.03
C ARG A 164 19.90 -2.18 1.10
N GLN A 165 18.69 -2.51 0.70
CA GLN A 165 17.58 -2.86 1.59
C GLN A 165 17.06 -4.23 1.24
N GLU A 166 16.74 -5.00 2.26
CA GLU A 166 16.26 -6.36 2.14
C GLU A 166 15.00 -6.54 2.99
N HIS A 167 14.04 -7.25 2.42
CA HIS A 167 12.80 -7.64 3.07
C HIS A 167 12.70 -9.15 3.05
N GLU A 168 12.31 -9.73 4.17
CA GLU A 168 11.97 -11.15 4.27
C GLU A 168 10.54 -11.29 4.78
N SER A 169 9.76 -12.15 4.13
CA SER A 169 8.44 -12.57 4.60
C SER A 169 8.41 -14.09 4.69
N ARG A 170 7.89 -14.62 5.80
CA ARG A 170 7.71 -16.06 6.01
C ARG A 170 6.33 -16.31 6.57
N GLY A 171 5.74 -17.42 6.19
CA GLY A 171 4.44 -17.82 6.70
C GLY A 171 3.95 -19.09 6.04
N ARG A 172 2.64 -19.19 5.89
CA ARG A 172 1.98 -20.37 5.31
C ARG A 172 0.95 -19.98 4.27
N LEU A 173 0.59 -20.94 3.43
CA LEU A 173 -0.55 -20.84 2.54
C LEU A 173 -1.81 -21.24 3.32
N GLY A 174 -2.72 -20.29 3.50
CA GLY A 174 -4.01 -20.47 4.12
C GLY A 174 -5.17 -20.40 3.11
N PRO A 175 -6.42 -20.42 3.60
CA PRO A 175 -7.61 -20.45 2.73
C PRO A 175 -7.82 -19.18 1.91
N TYR A 176 -7.21 -18.07 2.34
CA TYR A 176 -7.27 -16.77 1.66
C TYR A 176 -5.99 -16.46 0.87
N GLY A 177 -5.09 -17.42 0.68
CA GLY A 177 -3.77 -17.21 0.10
C GLY A 177 -2.68 -17.15 1.16
N LEU A 178 -1.67 -16.29 0.97
CA LEU A 178 -0.56 -16.14 1.90
C LEU A 178 -1.02 -15.62 3.26
N GLN A 179 -0.46 -16.21 4.29
CA GLN A 179 -0.70 -15.87 5.68
C GLN A 179 0.67 -15.63 6.33
N PRO A 180 1.19 -14.38 6.28
CA PRO A 180 2.50 -14.04 6.83
C PRO A 180 2.53 -14.23 8.33
N GLU A 181 3.57 -14.88 8.85
CA GLU A 181 3.84 -15.06 10.28
C GLU A 181 4.94 -14.09 10.74
N GLN A 182 5.92 -13.81 9.87
CA GLN A 182 7.06 -12.95 10.17
C GLN A 182 7.41 -12.07 8.97
N PHE A 183 7.59 -10.78 9.23
CA PHE A 183 8.17 -9.81 8.30
C PHE A 183 9.42 -9.19 8.92
N ARG A 184 10.52 -9.13 8.15
CA ARG A 184 11.82 -8.60 8.59
C ARG A 184 12.37 -7.60 7.59
N VAL A 185 12.96 -6.52 8.10
CA VAL A 185 13.56 -5.45 7.30
C VAL A 185 15.02 -5.26 7.68
N PHE A 186 15.90 -5.35 6.70
CA PHE A 186 17.33 -5.10 6.85
C PHE A 186 17.77 -3.97 5.93
N ARG A 187 18.72 -3.17 6.40
CA ARG A 187 19.41 -2.19 5.56
C ARG A 187 20.91 -2.30 5.75
N ASN A 188 21.63 -2.46 4.65
CA ASN A 188 23.07 -2.72 4.63
C ASN A 188 23.46 -3.86 5.59
N GLY A 189 22.67 -4.94 5.58
CA GLY A 189 22.86 -6.13 6.42
C GLY A 189 22.49 -5.97 7.91
N ARG A 190 21.94 -4.82 8.33
CA ARG A 190 21.55 -4.57 9.73
C ARG A 190 20.04 -4.51 9.89
N PRO A 191 19.45 -5.10 10.94
CA PRO A 191 18.03 -4.94 11.24
C PRO A 191 17.64 -3.47 11.37
N ARG A 192 16.45 -3.11 10.89
CA ARG A 192 15.93 -1.73 10.93
C ARG A 192 14.96 -1.45 12.09
N GLY A 193 14.60 -2.46 12.87
CA GLY A 193 13.55 -2.35 13.90
C GLY A 193 12.15 -2.16 13.29
N GLU A 194 11.97 -2.45 12.00
CA GLU A 194 10.71 -2.33 11.27
C GLU A 194 10.13 -3.72 10.97
N ASN A 195 10.28 -4.63 11.94
CA ASN A 195 9.80 -5.99 11.82
C ASN A 195 8.34 -6.07 12.29
N ALA A 196 7.63 -7.09 11.80
CA ALA A 196 6.28 -7.41 12.24
C ALA A 196 6.14 -8.91 12.51
N ASP A 197 5.47 -9.26 13.60
CA ASP A 197 5.11 -10.63 13.96
C ASP A 197 3.59 -10.76 13.99
N PHE A 198 3.05 -11.70 13.21
CA PHE A 198 1.62 -11.94 13.13
C PHE A 198 1.24 -13.13 14.02
N ASP A 199 0.17 -12.98 14.78
CA ASP A 199 -0.50 -14.05 15.49
C ASP A 199 -1.92 -14.21 14.95
N TRP A 200 -2.11 -15.23 14.13
CA TRP A 200 -3.41 -15.50 13.51
C TRP A 200 -4.38 -16.22 14.43
N SER A 201 -3.92 -16.75 15.57
CA SER A 201 -4.81 -17.33 16.57
C SER A 201 -5.59 -16.24 17.31
N THR A 202 -4.98 -15.06 17.48
CA THR A 202 -5.60 -13.87 18.07
C THR A 202 -6.02 -12.82 17.04
N ALA A 203 -5.66 -13.02 15.76
CA ALA A 203 -5.85 -12.06 14.66
C ALA A 203 -5.18 -10.71 14.95
N GLU A 204 -3.92 -10.76 15.39
CA GLU A 204 -3.13 -9.59 15.76
C GLU A 204 -1.78 -9.55 15.03
N VAL A 205 -1.21 -8.35 14.92
CA VAL A 205 0.17 -8.14 14.50
C VAL A 205 0.86 -7.23 15.52
N ARG A 206 2.08 -7.60 15.92
CA ARG A 206 2.95 -6.79 16.77
C ARG A 206 4.05 -6.16 15.94
N LEU A 207 4.23 -4.85 16.05
CA LEU A 207 5.28 -4.10 15.37
C LEU A 207 6.48 -3.90 16.30
N GLU A 208 7.68 -4.21 15.82
CA GLU A 208 8.90 -4.05 16.64
C GLU A 208 9.24 -2.58 16.91
N ARG A 209 8.91 -1.68 15.97
CA ARG A 209 9.32 -0.27 15.99
C ARG A 209 8.92 0.47 17.26
N ASP A 210 7.70 0.24 17.73
CA ASP A 210 7.09 0.92 18.88
C ASP A 210 6.40 -0.04 19.86
N GLY A 211 6.42 -1.35 19.58
CA GLY A 211 5.75 -2.37 20.38
C GLY A 211 4.22 -2.37 20.23
N SER A 212 3.66 -1.60 19.30
CA SER A 212 2.22 -1.55 19.06
C SER A 212 1.67 -2.89 18.60
N VAL A 213 0.42 -3.15 18.98
CA VAL A 213 -0.35 -4.33 18.59
C VAL A 213 -1.60 -3.87 17.88
N HIS A 214 -1.83 -4.38 16.67
CA HIS A 214 -3.01 -4.08 15.87
C HIS A 214 -3.80 -5.35 15.59
N ARG A 215 -5.13 -5.26 15.66
CA ARG A 215 -6.01 -6.30 15.11
C ARG A 215 -5.98 -6.26 13.59
N VAL A 216 -5.78 -7.41 12.98
CA VAL A 216 -5.68 -7.56 11.52
C VAL A 216 -6.89 -8.29 10.95
N ALA A 217 -7.30 -7.89 9.74
CA ALA A 217 -8.34 -8.59 9.02
C ALA A 217 -7.80 -9.89 8.40
N PRO A 218 -8.65 -10.92 8.16
CA PRO A 218 -8.26 -12.09 7.37
C PRO A 218 -7.66 -11.68 6.03
N GLY A 219 -6.59 -12.36 5.62
CA GLY A 219 -5.87 -12.07 4.37
C GLY A 219 -4.98 -10.82 4.41
N THR A 220 -4.77 -10.20 5.59
CA THR A 220 -3.76 -9.13 5.77
C THR A 220 -2.38 -9.62 5.37
N GLN A 221 -1.63 -8.77 4.68
CA GLN A 221 -0.30 -9.04 4.16
C GLN A 221 0.75 -8.13 4.78
N ASP A 222 2.01 -8.54 4.73
CA ASP A 222 3.11 -7.61 4.86
C ASP A 222 3.44 -6.98 3.50
N LEU A 223 4.32 -5.97 3.51
CA LEU A 223 4.68 -5.21 2.31
C LEU A 223 5.27 -6.09 1.18
N LEU A 224 5.99 -7.17 1.53
CA LEU A 224 6.56 -8.08 0.55
C LEU A 224 5.52 -9.11 0.08
N SER A 225 4.83 -9.78 1.01
CA SER A 225 3.85 -10.82 0.68
C SER A 225 2.67 -10.29 -0.14
N LEU A 226 2.33 -9.00 -0.01
CA LEU A 226 1.33 -8.33 -0.84
C LEU A 226 1.56 -8.59 -2.34
N ASN A 227 2.80 -8.49 -2.83
CA ASN A 227 3.11 -8.63 -4.25
C ASN A 227 2.81 -10.04 -4.80
N TYR A 228 2.84 -11.05 -3.93
CA TYR A 228 2.62 -12.45 -4.28
C TYR A 228 1.21 -12.90 -3.94
N GLN A 229 0.57 -12.26 -2.96
CA GLN A 229 -0.82 -12.50 -2.59
C GLN A 229 -1.78 -12.24 -3.76
N LEU A 230 -1.41 -11.37 -4.69
CA LEU A 230 -2.21 -11.06 -5.89
C LEU A 230 -2.48 -12.30 -6.76
N ALA A 231 -1.56 -13.26 -6.77
CA ALA A 231 -1.76 -14.52 -7.47
C ALA A 231 -2.91 -15.35 -6.89
N TYR A 232 -3.20 -15.14 -5.60
CA TYR A 232 -4.18 -15.88 -4.81
C TYR A 232 -5.54 -15.17 -4.69
N LEU A 233 -5.71 -13.98 -5.28
CA LEU A 233 -7.02 -13.34 -5.36
C LEU A 233 -7.93 -14.10 -6.33
N LYS A 234 -9.17 -14.38 -5.92
CA LYS A 234 -10.14 -15.11 -6.76
C LYS A 234 -10.48 -14.37 -8.04
N ALA A 235 -10.73 -13.05 -7.92
CA ALA A 235 -11.15 -12.19 -9.02
C ALA A 235 -10.46 -10.80 -8.91
N PRO A 236 -9.13 -10.73 -9.10
CA PRO A 236 -8.37 -9.48 -8.95
C PRO A 236 -8.83 -8.37 -9.91
N GLU A 237 -9.47 -8.72 -11.03
CA GLU A 237 -10.09 -7.80 -12.00
C GLU A 237 -11.25 -6.98 -11.41
N ASN A 238 -11.85 -7.45 -10.30
CA ASN A 238 -12.89 -6.71 -9.58
C ASN A 238 -12.31 -5.83 -8.46
N GLY A 239 -10.98 -5.83 -8.30
CA GLY A 239 -10.31 -5.23 -7.15
C GLY A 239 -10.48 -6.04 -5.85
N ALA A 240 -9.89 -5.53 -4.77
CA ALA A 240 -9.98 -6.15 -3.45
C ALA A 240 -9.78 -5.10 -2.35
N THR A 241 -10.13 -5.43 -1.10
CA THR A 241 -9.66 -4.68 0.06
C THR A 241 -8.70 -5.54 0.85
N ILE A 242 -7.51 -5.03 1.13
CA ILE A 242 -6.44 -5.79 1.77
C ILE A 242 -5.81 -4.98 2.91
N GLY A 243 -5.59 -5.65 4.04
CA GLY A 243 -4.77 -5.10 5.11
C GLY A 243 -3.30 -5.22 4.74
N VAL A 244 -2.51 -4.18 4.99
CA VAL A 244 -1.06 -4.17 4.72
C VAL A 244 -0.31 -3.67 5.94
N VAL A 245 0.71 -4.43 6.32
CA VAL A 245 1.64 -4.08 7.40
C VAL A 245 2.99 -3.72 6.80
N THR A 246 3.47 -2.51 7.10
CA THR A 246 4.75 -1.99 6.58
C THR A 246 5.91 -2.14 7.58
N GLY A 247 5.66 -2.73 8.75
CA GLY A 247 6.58 -2.72 9.89
C GLY A 247 6.51 -1.43 10.74
N ARG A 248 5.78 -0.42 10.25
CA ARG A 248 5.59 0.87 10.95
C ARG A 248 4.13 1.16 11.28
N LYS A 249 3.22 0.67 10.43
CA LYS A 249 1.79 0.81 10.59
C LYS A 249 1.07 -0.39 9.97
N TYR A 250 -0.16 -0.58 10.41
CA TYR A 250 -1.17 -1.38 9.75
C TYR A 250 -2.22 -0.46 9.13
N GLU A 251 -2.54 -0.66 7.86
CA GLU A 251 -3.56 0.11 7.14
C GLU A 251 -4.32 -0.80 6.17
N ARG A 252 -5.58 -0.47 5.87
CA ARG A 252 -6.37 -1.18 4.85
C ARG A 252 -6.42 -0.35 3.58
N TYR A 253 -6.05 -0.97 2.47
CA TYR A 253 -6.07 -0.35 1.15
C TYR A 253 -7.16 -0.97 0.28
N ALA A 254 -7.82 -0.11 -0.49
CA ALA A 254 -8.57 -0.53 -1.66
C ALA A 254 -7.57 -0.76 -2.80
N LEU A 255 -7.54 -1.99 -3.31
CA LEU A 255 -6.79 -2.38 -4.49
C LEU A 255 -7.72 -2.27 -5.68
N ASP A 256 -7.67 -1.14 -6.37
CA ASP A 256 -8.44 -0.87 -7.57
C ASP A 256 -7.86 -1.66 -8.75
N SER A 257 -8.73 -2.25 -9.58
CA SER A 257 -8.30 -2.83 -10.86
C SER A 257 -8.42 -1.80 -11.99
N PHE A 258 -7.32 -1.62 -12.72
CA PHE A 258 -7.22 -0.71 -13.86
C PHE A 258 -7.39 -1.42 -15.21
N GLY A 259 -7.71 -2.73 -15.17
CA GLY A 259 -7.92 -3.56 -16.35
C GLY A 259 -6.64 -4.21 -16.87
N GLU A 260 -6.82 -4.98 -17.93
CA GLU A 260 -5.73 -5.67 -18.60
C GLU A 260 -5.00 -4.74 -19.58
N GLU A 261 -3.68 -4.79 -19.59
CA GLU A 261 -2.84 -4.12 -20.57
C GLU A 261 -1.62 -4.96 -20.94
N GLU A 262 -1.16 -4.83 -22.19
CA GLU A 262 0.12 -5.39 -22.62
C GLU A 262 1.24 -4.39 -22.33
N ILE A 263 2.27 -4.82 -21.62
CA ILE A 263 3.45 -3.99 -21.32
C ILE A 263 4.71 -4.61 -21.91
N GLU A 264 5.64 -3.75 -22.33
CA GLU A 264 7.00 -4.14 -22.71
C GLU A 264 7.95 -3.97 -21.52
N THR A 265 8.76 -4.99 -21.27
CA THR A 265 9.83 -4.98 -20.28
C THR A 265 11.12 -5.52 -20.90
N PRO A 266 12.28 -5.32 -20.27
CA PRO A 266 13.52 -5.95 -20.73
C PRO A 266 13.45 -7.49 -20.76
N ALA A 267 12.55 -8.12 -20.00
CA ALA A 267 12.32 -9.57 -20.04
C ALA A 267 11.37 -10.02 -21.18
N GLY A 268 10.76 -9.09 -21.92
CA GLY A 268 9.82 -9.38 -23.00
C GLY A 268 8.49 -8.65 -22.87
N ARG A 269 7.49 -9.11 -23.63
CA ARG A 269 6.12 -8.59 -23.59
C ARG A 269 5.25 -9.42 -22.67
N PHE A 270 4.44 -8.76 -21.87
CA PHE A 270 3.55 -9.41 -20.90
C PHE A 270 2.14 -8.87 -21.03
N ARG A 271 1.17 -9.76 -21.15
CA ARG A 271 -0.23 -9.44 -20.85
C ARG A 271 -0.40 -9.38 -19.34
N THR A 272 -0.82 -8.23 -18.85
CA THR A 272 -0.85 -7.94 -17.41
C THR A 272 -2.21 -7.46 -16.95
N LEU A 273 -2.51 -7.63 -15.66
CA LEU A 273 -3.55 -6.88 -14.98
C LEU A 273 -2.89 -5.82 -14.10
N HIS A 274 -3.31 -4.57 -14.27
CA HIS A 274 -2.82 -3.44 -13.48
C HIS A 274 -3.70 -3.26 -12.24
N LEU A 275 -3.07 -3.30 -11.07
CA LEU A 275 -3.70 -3.10 -9.77
C LEU A 275 -3.08 -1.90 -9.05
N ARG A 276 -3.90 -1.09 -8.39
CA ARG A 276 -3.47 0.16 -7.74
C ARG A 276 -4.00 0.25 -6.31
N ALA A 277 -3.11 0.51 -5.36
CA ALA A 277 -3.42 0.86 -3.99
C ALA A 277 -3.05 2.33 -3.73
N ALA A 278 -4.06 3.18 -3.58
CA ALA A 278 -3.89 4.59 -3.26
C ALA A 278 -4.06 4.86 -1.76
N GLY A 279 -3.17 5.65 -1.20
CA GLY A 279 -3.25 6.19 0.16
C GLY A 279 -2.42 7.47 0.25
N GLU A 280 -1.65 7.65 1.33
CA GLU A 280 -0.67 8.74 1.41
C GLU A 280 0.45 8.62 0.34
N THR A 281 0.72 7.39 -0.08
CA THR A 281 1.60 7.03 -1.20
C THR A 281 0.82 6.21 -2.20
N LEU A 282 1.29 6.14 -3.44
CA LEU A 282 0.67 5.32 -4.48
C LEU A 282 1.52 4.09 -4.74
N SER A 283 0.91 2.91 -4.69
CA SER A 283 1.54 1.66 -5.12
C SER A 283 0.75 1.05 -6.26
N GLU A 284 1.43 0.70 -7.34
CA GLU A 284 0.85 0.07 -8.52
C GLU A 284 1.65 -1.18 -8.87
N ILE A 285 0.95 -2.26 -9.20
CA ILE A 285 1.52 -3.56 -9.48
C ILE A 285 0.86 -4.11 -10.74
N TRP A 286 1.69 -4.51 -11.71
CA TRP A 286 1.26 -5.23 -12.89
C TRP A 286 1.61 -6.70 -12.73
N ILE A 287 0.58 -7.55 -12.65
CA ILE A 287 0.74 -8.99 -12.56
C ILE A 287 0.64 -9.64 -13.94
N ALA A 288 1.59 -10.49 -14.31
CA ALA A 288 1.60 -11.17 -15.59
C ALA A 288 0.61 -12.34 -15.61
N LEU A 289 -0.49 -12.18 -16.36
CA LEU A 289 -1.62 -13.12 -16.35
C LEU A 289 -1.24 -14.50 -16.89
N ASP A 290 -0.28 -14.55 -17.80
CA ASP A 290 0.21 -15.79 -18.42
C ASP A 290 1.46 -16.37 -17.72
N HIS A 291 1.93 -15.74 -16.63
CA HIS A 291 3.11 -16.15 -15.86
C HIS A 291 2.79 -16.23 -14.36
N TYR A 292 1.80 -17.06 -14.02
CA TYR A 292 1.40 -17.33 -12.63
C TYR A 292 1.06 -16.06 -11.82
N ARG A 293 0.64 -14.97 -12.49
CA ARG A 293 0.36 -13.67 -11.87
C ARG A 293 1.56 -13.09 -11.10
N LEU A 294 2.78 -13.40 -11.54
CA LEU A 294 3.99 -12.82 -10.98
C LEU A 294 4.04 -11.30 -11.23
N PRO A 295 4.55 -10.49 -10.28
CA PRO A 295 4.67 -9.05 -10.45
C PRO A 295 5.81 -8.72 -11.42
N VAL A 296 5.48 -8.24 -12.62
CA VAL A 296 6.46 -7.90 -13.67
C VAL A 296 6.80 -6.42 -13.74
N LYS A 297 5.98 -5.58 -13.11
CA LYS A 297 6.25 -4.16 -12.90
C LYS A 297 5.65 -3.72 -11.57
N ILE A 298 6.40 -2.94 -10.80
CA ILE A 298 5.94 -2.34 -9.54
C ILE A 298 6.31 -0.87 -9.59
N ARG A 299 5.33 0.03 -9.43
CA ARG A 299 5.57 1.47 -9.33
C ARG A 299 5.17 1.95 -7.94
N PHE A 300 6.05 2.72 -7.33
CA PHE A 300 5.80 3.40 -6.06
C PHE A 300 5.98 4.89 -6.24
N THR A 301 4.94 5.67 -5.91
CA THR A 301 5.01 7.12 -5.85
C THR A 301 4.95 7.56 -4.40
N ASP A 302 5.96 8.31 -3.96
CA ASP A 302 6.02 8.83 -2.60
C ASP A 302 5.11 10.06 -2.40
N ARG A 303 5.06 10.57 -1.16
CA ARG A 303 4.27 11.76 -0.79
C ARG A 303 4.72 13.04 -1.51
N LYS A 304 5.96 13.09 -1.99
CA LYS A 304 6.53 14.22 -2.72
C LYS A 304 6.18 14.15 -4.23
N GLY A 305 5.56 13.05 -4.67
CA GLY A 305 5.20 12.81 -6.06
C GLY A 305 6.32 12.18 -6.88
N ASP A 306 7.43 11.80 -6.25
CA ASP A 306 8.52 11.10 -6.94
C ASP A 306 8.13 9.63 -7.15
N SER A 307 8.13 9.21 -8.41
CA SER A 307 7.81 7.83 -8.82
C SER A 307 9.06 7.01 -9.08
N TYR A 308 9.02 5.79 -8.59
CA TYR A 308 10.06 4.80 -8.81
C TYR A 308 9.47 3.49 -9.33
N THR A 309 10.03 3.00 -10.42
CA THR A 309 9.51 1.84 -11.13
C THR A 309 10.53 0.71 -11.11
N GLN A 310 10.14 -0.44 -10.58
CA GLN A 310 10.82 -1.71 -10.76
C GLN A 310 10.25 -2.38 -12.01
N LEU A 311 11.09 -2.67 -12.99
CA LEU A 311 10.69 -3.30 -14.25
C LEU A 311 11.47 -4.60 -14.44
N VAL A 312 10.75 -5.70 -14.66
CA VAL A 312 11.37 -7.03 -14.70
C VAL A 312 12.37 -7.15 -15.86
N THR A 313 13.53 -7.73 -15.58
CA THR A 313 14.57 -8.03 -16.58
C THR A 313 14.79 -9.52 -16.77
N GLU A 314 14.51 -10.32 -15.73
CA GLU A 314 14.65 -11.77 -15.77
C GLU A 314 13.53 -12.38 -14.91
N LEU A 315 12.99 -13.51 -15.36
CA LEU A 315 11.99 -14.30 -14.66
C LEU A 315 12.36 -15.78 -14.77
N ASP A 316 12.75 -16.36 -13.63
CA ASP A 316 13.09 -17.77 -13.50
C ASP A 316 12.08 -18.43 -12.56
N GLY A 317 11.18 -19.25 -13.09
CA GLY A 317 10.32 -20.11 -12.27
C GLY A 317 11.02 -21.43 -11.97
N ALA A 318 10.91 -21.96 -10.75
CA ALA A 318 11.22 -23.37 -10.54
C ALA A 318 10.14 -24.20 -11.21
N GLU A 319 10.59 -25.18 -11.99
CA GLU A 319 9.78 -26.30 -12.42
C GLU A 319 9.13 -26.96 -11.18
N PRO A 320 7.84 -27.34 -11.22
CA PRO A 320 7.22 -28.05 -10.10
C PRO A 320 8.05 -29.28 -9.77
N ALA A 321 8.28 -29.54 -8.48
CA ALA A 321 8.98 -30.75 -8.06
C ALA A 321 8.30 -31.97 -8.72
N PRO A 322 9.06 -32.87 -9.37
CA PRO A 322 8.46 -34.05 -9.97
C PRO A 322 7.68 -34.81 -8.89
N PRO A 323 6.51 -35.37 -9.21
CA PRO A 323 5.71 -36.10 -8.24
C PRO A 323 6.62 -37.15 -7.59
N GLN A 324 6.78 -37.06 -6.26
CA GLN A 324 7.47 -38.10 -5.53
C GLN A 324 6.67 -39.37 -5.76
N ASP A 325 7.30 -40.32 -6.45
CA ASP A 325 6.77 -41.67 -6.61
C ASP A 325 6.67 -42.26 -5.21
N LEU A 326 5.50 -42.07 -4.59
CA LEU A 326 5.09 -42.79 -3.40
C LEU A 326 4.94 -44.23 -3.87
N GLY A 327 6.07 -44.93 -3.84
CA GLY A 327 6.18 -46.34 -4.13
C GLY A 327 5.00 -47.05 -3.48
N LYS A 328 4.16 -47.64 -4.32
CA LYS A 328 3.06 -48.49 -3.86
C LYS A 328 3.64 -49.57 -2.92
N PRO A 329 2.86 -49.94 -1.89
CA PRO A 329 3.33 -50.78 -0.78
C PRO A 329 3.83 -52.16 -1.20
#